data_AF-A0A7C0TUV2-F1
#
_entry.id   AF-A0A7C0TUV2-F1
#
_cell.length_a   1.000
_cell.length_b   1.000
_cell.length_c   1.000
_cell.angle_alpha   90.00
_cell.angle_beta   90.00
_cell.angle_gamma   90.00
#
_symmetry.space_group_name_H-M   'P 1'
#
loop_
_entity.id
_entity.type
_entity.pdbx_description
1 polymer ?
#
loop_
_entity_poly.entity_id
_entity_poly.type
_entity_poly.pdbx_seq_one_letter_code
_entity_poly.pdbx_strand_id
1 'polypeptide(L)'
;MSKQPHSITYCPHCATPMETAEVAGRRREICPACGFILYRNPVPGAGVLVEIEDSIVLVKRGQPPSVGQWALPSGYIEADESVEQAAIRECKEETGLDVELLELFGVYSFPEGATPSGIIIFYRARPVGGTLQAGDDAQEVGVFPLHNLPEPIAFRTHRQVLTRLQRIRFHELPPDLQEITIRRARLEDEAHILELLSLIPSNARLSAQERETAIRRFRESLAIEVLVAEVDRRIVGFLALSFIPVLSGLRALIDDVAVDPTCRRQGIGRALVEAAIQQASQRGATHLFVDTSRGDEVAREFYRASGFEAGGIAPLRIR
;
A
#
# COMPACT_ATOMS: atom_id res chain seq x y z
N MET A 1 12.65 2.40 20.93
CA MET A 1 12.61 3.89 21.05
C MET A 1 11.66 4.42 19.98
N SER A 2 10.75 5.33 20.36
CA SER A 2 9.77 5.95 19.46
C SER A 2 10.48 6.69 18.31
N LYS A 3 10.37 6.22 17.07
CA LYS A 3 10.82 6.94 15.85
C LYS A 3 9.78 8.00 15.43
N GLN A 4 9.29 8.81 16.36
CA GLN A 4 8.59 10.04 15.98
C GLN A 4 9.62 11.03 15.43
N PRO A 5 9.38 11.71 14.30
CA PRO A 5 10.29 12.73 13.81
C PRO A 5 10.33 13.85 14.84
N HIS A 6 11.40 13.91 15.63
CA HIS A 6 11.63 15.02 16.54
C HIS A 6 11.64 16.32 15.73
N SER A 7 10.85 17.31 16.16
CA SER A 7 10.93 18.65 15.60
C SER A 7 12.31 19.22 15.91
N ILE A 8 13.02 19.70 14.90
CA ILE A 8 14.32 20.33 15.09
C ILE A 8 14.07 21.73 15.62
N THR A 9 14.19 21.92 16.93
CA THR A 9 13.84 23.18 17.61
C THR A 9 14.89 24.26 17.42
N TYR A 10 16.15 23.89 17.15
CA TYR A 10 17.28 24.80 17.01
C TYR A 10 18.04 24.54 15.71
N CYS A 11 18.56 25.60 15.09
CA CYS A 11 19.29 25.52 13.83
C CYS A 11 20.57 24.70 13.99
N PRO A 12 20.83 23.70 13.12
CA PRO A 12 22.04 22.90 13.19
C PRO A 12 23.32 23.69 12.83
N HIS A 13 23.20 24.88 12.23
CA HIS A 13 24.35 25.70 11.85
C HIS A 13 24.76 26.73 12.91
N CYS A 14 23.80 27.39 13.57
CA CYS A 14 24.09 28.52 14.47
C CYS A 14 23.34 28.47 15.80
N ALA A 15 22.63 27.37 16.09
CA ALA A 15 21.87 27.14 17.32
C ALA A 15 20.74 28.15 17.61
N THR A 16 20.40 29.05 16.66
CA THR A 16 19.22 29.91 16.78
C THR A 16 17.94 29.09 16.74
N PRO A 17 16.92 29.39 17.58
CA PRO A 17 15.61 28.75 17.47
C PRO A 17 15.06 28.79 16.04
N MET A 18 14.53 27.65 15.59
CA MET A 18 13.92 27.54 14.26
C MET A 18 12.51 28.14 14.26
N GLU A 19 12.11 28.75 13.15
CA GLU A 19 10.79 29.32 12.91
C GLU A 19 10.13 28.65 11.70
N THR A 20 8.82 28.80 11.53
CA THR A 20 8.13 28.35 10.31
C THR A 20 7.78 29.52 9.42
N ALA A 21 8.26 29.54 8.19
CA ALA A 21 7.95 30.57 7.20
C ALA A 21 7.54 29.98 5.84
N GLU A 22 6.90 30.80 5.01
CA GLU A 22 6.60 30.44 3.63
C GLU A 22 7.83 30.68 2.74
N VAL A 23 8.32 29.61 2.11
CA VAL A 23 9.42 29.67 1.15
C VAL A 23 8.91 29.01 -0.12
N ALA A 24 9.02 29.63 -1.29
CA ALA A 24 8.61 29.02 -2.57
C ALA A 24 7.23 28.29 -2.51
N GLY A 25 6.22 28.94 -1.89
CA GLY A 25 4.85 28.43 -1.81
C GLY A 25 4.61 27.25 -0.86
N ARG A 26 5.54 26.88 0.03
CA ARG A 26 5.25 25.93 1.13
C ARG A 26 5.81 26.41 2.47
N ARG A 27 5.11 26.07 3.55
CA ARG A 27 5.58 26.28 4.92
C ARG A 27 6.75 25.36 5.23
N ARG A 28 7.87 25.93 5.68
CA ARG A 28 9.09 25.20 6.04
C ARG A 28 9.68 25.73 7.34
N GLU A 29 10.40 24.86 8.04
CA GLU A 29 11.25 25.24 9.16
C GLU A 29 12.49 25.98 8.63
N ILE A 30 12.70 27.20 9.09
CA ILE A 30 13.79 28.10 8.70
C ILE A 30 14.54 28.62 9.92
N CYS A 31 15.80 29.00 9.73
CA CYS A 31 16.55 29.76 10.71
C CYS A 31 16.50 31.26 10.35
N PRO A 32 15.96 32.12 11.22
CA PRO A 32 15.87 33.56 10.94
C PRO A 32 17.23 34.27 10.97
N ALA A 33 18.24 33.69 11.64
CA ALA A 33 19.55 34.32 11.80
C ALA A 33 20.50 34.06 10.63
N CYS A 34 20.61 32.82 10.16
CA CYS A 34 21.57 32.44 9.12
C CYS A 34 20.93 32.08 7.77
N GLY A 35 19.59 32.05 7.70
CA GLY A 35 18.86 31.73 6.48
C GLY A 35 18.82 30.24 6.13
N PHE A 36 19.28 29.35 7.01
CA PHE A 36 19.15 27.89 6.81
C PHE A 36 17.68 27.49 6.65
N ILE A 37 17.40 26.58 5.71
CA ILE A 37 16.06 26.04 5.47
C ILE A 37 16.13 24.52 5.62
N LEU A 38 15.31 23.98 6.52
CA LEU A 38 15.20 22.53 6.69
C LEU A 38 14.25 21.96 5.63
N TYR A 39 14.82 21.26 4.66
CA TYR A 39 14.06 20.47 3.69
C TYR A 39 13.83 19.06 4.24
N ARG A 40 12.57 18.74 4.54
CA ARG A 40 12.17 17.38 4.88
C ARG A 40 11.97 16.59 3.59
N ASN A 41 12.89 15.68 3.32
CA ASN A 41 12.86 14.83 2.13
C ASN A 41 12.29 13.43 2.49
N PRO A 42 11.68 12.72 1.52
CA PRO A 42 11.34 11.32 1.70
C PRO A 42 12.58 10.50 2.06
N VAL A 43 12.46 9.56 2.99
CA VAL A 43 13.57 8.69 3.36
C VAL A 43 13.79 7.64 2.26
N PRO A 44 15.01 7.48 1.74
CA PRO A 44 15.31 6.51 0.71
C PRO A 44 15.66 5.14 1.32
N GLY A 45 15.20 4.07 0.69
CA GLY A 45 15.52 2.69 1.04
C GLY A 45 15.83 1.83 -0.18
N ALA A 46 16.49 0.71 0.06
CA ALA A 46 16.90 -0.25 -0.96
C ALA A 46 16.46 -1.66 -0.53
N GLY A 47 16.05 -2.49 -1.50
CA GLY A 47 15.67 -3.87 -1.25
C GLY A 47 16.00 -4.79 -2.41
N VAL A 48 15.96 -6.10 -2.16
CA VAL A 48 16.44 -7.09 -3.12
C VAL A 48 15.49 -8.26 -3.27
N LEU A 49 15.25 -8.67 -4.51
CA LEU A 49 14.59 -9.91 -4.86
C LEU A 49 15.68 -10.95 -5.13
N VAL A 50 16.07 -11.69 -4.08
CA VAL A 50 17.09 -12.74 -4.22
C VAL A 50 16.43 -14.01 -4.75
N GLU A 51 16.67 -14.29 -6.02
CA GLU A 51 16.08 -15.43 -6.74
C GLU A 51 17.00 -16.66 -6.66
N ILE A 52 16.41 -17.80 -6.27
CA ILE A 52 17.05 -19.12 -6.26
C ILE A 52 16.14 -20.05 -7.06
N GLU A 53 16.52 -20.34 -8.30
CA GLU A 53 15.67 -21.09 -9.24
C GLU A 53 14.29 -20.43 -9.37
N ASP A 54 13.20 -21.15 -9.05
CA ASP A 54 11.82 -20.65 -9.06
C ASP A 54 11.36 -20.15 -7.68
N SER A 55 12.30 -19.88 -6.77
CA SER A 55 12.05 -19.45 -5.40
C SER A 55 12.64 -18.07 -5.10
N ILE A 56 12.13 -17.45 -4.04
CA ILE A 56 12.57 -16.16 -3.54
C ILE A 56 12.97 -16.26 -2.06
N VAL A 57 14.02 -15.53 -1.67
CA VAL A 57 14.40 -15.38 -0.26
C VAL A 57 13.54 -14.30 0.40
N LEU A 58 12.99 -14.62 1.56
CA LEU A 58 12.27 -13.69 2.42
C LEU A 58 12.83 -13.73 3.84
N VAL A 59 12.68 -12.62 4.55
CA VAL A 59 13.04 -12.45 5.96
C VAL A 59 11.80 -12.20 6.79
N LYS A 60 11.73 -12.77 7.98
CA LYS A 60 10.63 -12.57 8.93
C LYS A 60 11.02 -11.47 9.90
N ARG A 61 10.24 -10.39 9.93
CA ARG A 61 10.60 -9.18 10.67
C ARG A 61 10.56 -9.38 12.18
N GLY A 62 11.64 -9.04 12.88
CA GLY A 62 11.71 -9.00 14.34
C GLY A 62 11.37 -7.67 14.98
N GLN A 63 11.45 -6.58 14.22
CA GLN A 63 11.22 -5.22 14.72
C GLN A 63 9.96 -4.56 14.14
N PRO A 64 9.26 -3.70 14.91
CA PRO A 64 8.17 -2.89 14.39
C PRO A 64 8.63 -1.95 13.26
N PRO A 65 7.76 -1.65 12.30
CA PRO A 65 6.39 -2.15 12.11
C PRO A 65 6.34 -3.61 11.60
N SER A 66 5.17 -4.25 11.68
CA SER A 66 4.89 -5.58 11.10
C SER A 66 5.77 -6.74 11.61
N VAL A 67 6.00 -6.80 12.92
CA VAL A 67 6.68 -7.92 13.58
C VAL A 67 5.99 -9.25 13.24
N GLY A 68 6.78 -10.28 12.92
CA GLY A 68 6.33 -11.63 12.60
C GLY A 68 5.85 -11.82 11.16
N GLN A 69 5.77 -10.76 10.35
CA GLN A 69 5.41 -10.83 8.94
C GLN A 69 6.66 -11.02 8.05
N TRP A 70 6.50 -11.66 6.90
CA TRP A 70 7.58 -11.92 5.94
C TRP A 70 7.79 -10.75 4.99
N ALA A 71 9.02 -10.43 4.63
CA ALA A 71 9.36 -9.32 3.75
C ALA A 71 10.53 -9.70 2.83
N LEU A 72 10.62 -9.08 1.66
CA LEU A 72 11.89 -8.97 0.93
C LEU A 72 12.97 -8.34 1.83
N PRO A 73 14.24 -8.75 1.72
CA PRO A 73 15.32 -8.11 2.44
C PRO A 73 15.49 -6.65 1.97
N SER A 74 15.53 -5.72 2.91
CA SER A 74 15.55 -4.28 2.61
C SER A 74 15.78 -3.40 3.84
N GLY A 75 16.41 -2.25 3.64
CA GLY A 75 16.55 -1.22 4.66
C GLY A 75 16.83 0.17 4.11
N TYR A 76 17.29 1.07 4.99
CA TYR A 76 17.53 2.47 4.64
C TYR A 76 18.88 2.64 3.95
N ILE A 77 18.95 3.60 3.04
CA ILE A 77 20.21 3.97 2.39
C ILE A 77 20.94 4.95 3.30
N GLU A 78 22.19 4.63 3.65
CA GLU A 78 23.07 5.50 4.42
C GLU A 78 23.70 6.60 3.56
N ALA A 79 24.17 7.67 4.20
CA ALA A 79 24.61 8.88 3.50
C ALA A 79 25.92 8.71 2.69
N ASP A 80 26.69 7.68 3.00
CA ASP A 80 28.01 7.39 2.44
C ASP A 80 28.03 6.23 1.43
N GLU A 81 26.86 5.71 1.06
CA GLU A 81 26.73 4.58 0.12
C GLU A 81 25.82 4.90 -1.06
N SER A 82 25.99 4.13 -2.15
CA SER A 82 25.05 4.06 -3.27
C SER A 82 23.85 3.16 -2.93
N VAL A 83 22.77 3.30 -3.71
CA VAL A 83 21.60 2.42 -3.57
C VAL A 83 21.96 0.94 -3.81
N GLU A 84 22.87 0.65 -4.73
CA GLU A 84 23.35 -0.71 -4.99
C GLU A 84 24.13 -1.27 -3.80
N GLN A 85 25.00 -0.46 -3.20
CA GLN A 85 25.75 -0.84 -1.99
C GLN A 85 24.80 -1.10 -0.82
N ALA A 86 23.80 -0.24 -0.61
CA ALA A 86 22.77 -0.42 0.40
C ALA A 86 22.00 -1.73 0.19
N ALA A 87 21.54 -2.01 -1.04
CA ALA A 87 20.83 -3.25 -1.36
C ALA A 87 21.67 -4.50 -1.03
N ILE A 88 22.96 -4.50 -1.40
CA ILE A 88 23.87 -5.63 -1.12
C ILE A 88 24.12 -5.76 0.39
N ARG A 89 24.37 -4.64 1.09
CA ARG A 89 24.62 -4.59 2.54
C ARG A 89 23.42 -5.13 3.31
N GLU A 90 22.23 -4.57 3.08
CA GLU A 90 20.99 -4.98 3.75
C GLU A 90 20.66 -6.45 3.50
N CYS A 91 20.85 -6.94 2.26
CA CYS A 91 20.69 -8.36 1.97
C CYS A 91 21.66 -9.22 2.79
N LYS A 92 22.93 -8.80 2.87
CA LYS A 92 23.95 -9.54 3.62
C LYS A 92 23.63 -9.57 5.11
N GLU A 93 23.25 -8.42 5.67
CA GLU A 93 22.90 -8.25 7.09
C GLU A 93 21.69 -9.09 7.47
N GLU A 94 20.61 -9.08 6.68
CA GLU A 94 19.38 -9.77 7.05
C GLU A 94 19.35 -11.28 6.67
N THR A 95 20.12 -11.70 5.65
CA THR A 95 20.04 -13.07 5.10
C THR A 95 21.35 -13.86 5.16
N GLY A 96 22.49 -13.22 5.42
CA GLY A 96 23.82 -13.84 5.37
C GLY A 96 24.34 -14.13 3.95
N LEU A 97 23.54 -13.91 2.91
CA LEU A 97 23.90 -14.18 1.51
C LEU A 97 24.74 -13.05 0.90
N ASP A 98 25.75 -13.45 0.13
CA ASP A 98 26.42 -12.55 -0.81
C ASP A 98 25.68 -12.62 -2.15
N VAL A 99 25.30 -11.47 -2.69
CA VAL A 99 24.46 -11.38 -3.89
C VAL A 99 25.10 -10.54 -4.99
N GLU A 100 24.83 -10.91 -6.23
CA GLU A 100 25.09 -10.08 -7.40
C GLU A 100 23.76 -9.46 -7.87
N LEU A 101 23.73 -8.13 -7.96
CA LEU A 101 22.58 -7.41 -8.51
C LEU A 101 22.54 -7.59 -10.04
N LEU A 102 21.37 -7.95 -10.56
CA LEU A 102 21.15 -8.20 -11.99
C LEU A 102 20.61 -6.96 -12.69
N GLU A 103 19.51 -6.41 -12.19
CA GLU A 103 18.84 -5.24 -12.77
C GLU A 103 17.99 -4.50 -11.75
N LEU A 104 17.76 -3.22 -12.00
CA LEU A 104 16.74 -2.44 -11.32
C LEU A 104 15.36 -3.01 -11.64
N PHE A 105 14.64 -3.47 -10.62
CA PHE A 105 13.29 -3.99 -10.79
C PHE A 105 12.25 -2.86 -10.82
N GLY A 106 12.32 -1.94 -9.86
CA GLY A 106 11.39 -0.82 -9.80
C GLY A 106 11.57 0.11 -8.60
N VAL A 107 10.91 1.26 -8.69
CA VAL A 107 10.92 2.32 -7.67
C VAL A 107 9.50 2.53 -7.16
N TYR A 108 9.33 2.51 -5.84
CA TYR A 108 8.02 2.56 -5.20
C TYR A 108 8.00 3.64 -4.11
N SER A 109 6.88 4.35 -3.98
CA SER A 109 6.67 5.35 -2.93
C SER A 109 5.85 4.78 -1.78
N PHE A 110 6.14 5.21 -0.55
CA PHE A 110 5.47 4.76 0.66
C PHE A 110 5.16 5.87 1.69
N PRO A 111 4.17 5.62 2.56
CA PRO A 111 4.47 5.28 3.96
C PRO A 111 4.33 3.76 4.23
N GLU A 112 5.32 3.12 4.86
CA GLU A 112 5.29 1.71 5.31
C GLU A 112 5.56 1.61 6.83
N GLY A 113 5.43 2.71 7.57
CA GLY A 113 5.74 2.78 8.99
C GLY A 113 5.57 4.19 9.56
N ALA A 114 6.33 4.51 10.61
CA ALA A 114 6.27 5.82 11.30
C ALA A 114 6.74 7.01 10.43
N THR A 115 7.38 6.75 9.29
CA THR A 115 7.90 7.78 8.39
C THR A 115 6.78 8.37 7.53
N PRO A 116 6.61 9.70 7.46
CA PRO A 116 5.53 10.34 6.70
C PRO A 116 5.57 10.07 5.18
N SER A 117 6.78 9.89 4.62
CA SER A 117 7.00 9.63 3.20
C SER A 117 8.37 8.98 2.98
N GLY A 118 8.46 8.03 2.04
CA GLY A 118 9.71 7.42 1.62
C GLY A 118 9.65 6.86 0.20
N ILE A 119 10.82 6.51 -0.32
CA ILE A 119 11.00 5.81 -1.60
C ILE A 119 11.80 4.54 -1.36
N ILE A 120 11.41 3.43 -1.97
CA ILE A 120 12.17 2.18 -1.93
C ILE A 120 12.47 1.70 -3.33
N ILE A 121 13.72 1.28 -3.54
CA ILE A 121 14.27 0.88 -4.83
C ILE A 121 14.61 -0.60 -4.75
N PHE A 122 13.98 -1.41 -5.59
CA PHE A 122 14.17 -2.85 -5.60
C PHE A 122 15.03 -3.30 -6.77
N TYR A 123 16.00 -4.18 -6.51
CA TYR A 123 16.82 -4.84 -7.52
C TYR A 123 16.51 -6.34 -7.55
N ARG A 124 16.59 -6.94 -8.73
CA ARG A 124 16.69 -8.41 -8.84
C ARG A 124 18.13 -8.81 -8.57
N ALA A 125 18.32 -9.92 -7.87
CA ALA A 125 19.64 -10.42 -7.54
C ALA A 125 19.67 -11.95 -7.52
N ARG A 126 20.88 -12.50 -7.66
CA ARG A 126 21.14 -13.93 -7.46
C ARG A 126 22.21 -14.12 -6.38
N PRO A 127 22.15 -15.20 -5.59
CA PRO A 127 23.23 -15.49 -4.66
C PRO A 127 24.49 -15.91 -5.42
N VAL A 128 25.64 -15.42 -4.94
CA VAL A 128 26.97 -15.78 -5.42
C VAL A 128 27.87 -16.34 -4.30
N GLY A 129 27.40 -16.29 -3.05
CA GLY A 129 28.10 -16.82 -1.89
C GLY A 129 27.31 -16.62 -0.60
N GLY A 130 27.98 -16.84 0.53
CA GLY A 130 27.40 -16.73 1.86
C GLY A 130 26.63 -17.97 2.33
N THR A 131 26.11 -17.89 3.55
CA THR A 131 25.31 -18.94 4.17
C THR A 131 23.98 -18.34 4.57
N LEU A 132 22.88 -18.96 4.16
CA LEU A 132 21.54 -18.50 4.49
C LEU A 132 21.31 -18.58 6.00
N GLN A 133 21.26 -17.42 6.66
CA GLN A 133 21.06 -17.30 8.10
C GLN A 133 20.41 -15.95 8.39
N ALA A 134 19.39 -15.94 9.25
CA ALA A 134 18.78 -14.69 9.68
C ALA A 134 19.80 -13.88 10.50
N GLY A 135 19.93 -12.59 10.17
CA GLY A 135 20.76 -11.63 10.90
C GLY A 135 20.00 -10.37 11.27
N ASP A 136 20.68 -9.45 11.97
CA ASP A 136 20.16 -8.17 12.47
C ASP A 136 18.70 -8.22 12.96
N ASP A 137 17.80 -7.57 12.25
CA ASP A 137 16.40 -7.39 12.62
C ASP A 137 15.50 -8.53 12.11
N ALA A 138 16.06 -9.55 11.44
CA ALA A 138 15.33 -10.72 10.96
C ALA A 138 15.30 -11.84 12.02
N GLN A 139 14.10 -12.29 12.38
CA GLN A 139 13.90 -13.45 13.27
C GLN A 139 14.17 -14.78 12.56
N GLU A 140 13.75 -14.86 11.30
CA GLU A 140 13.85 -16.06 10.47
C GLU A 140 14.16 -15.63 9.04
N VAL A 141 14.84 -16.49 8.29
CA VAL A 141 15.03 -16.33 6.85
C VAL A 141 14.59 -17.63 6.17
N GLY A 142 13.96 -17.54 5.01
CA GLY A 142 13.43 -18.70 4.31
C GLY A 142 13.46 -18.52 2.80
N VAL A 143 13.55 -19.65 2.10
CA VAL A 143 13.44 -19.73 0.64
C VAL A 143 12.07 -20.30 0.31
N PHE A 144 11.27 -19.53 -0.43
CA PHE A 144 9.89 -19.88 -0.73
C PHE A 144 9.66 -19.96 -2.22
N PRO A 145 9.01 -21.02 -2.73
CA PRO A 145 8.59 -21.08 -4.11
C PRO A 145 7.74 -19.86 -4.47
N LEU A 146 8.02 -19.23 -5.61
CA LEU A 146 7.35 -17.98 -5.99
C LEU A 146 5.83 -18.16 -6.18
N HIS A 147 5.37 -19.38 -6.47
CA HIS A 147 3.96 -19.73 -6.58
C HIS A 147 3.28 -20.04 -5.23
N ASN A 148 4.03 -20.13 -4.12
CA ASN A 148 3.53 -20.46 -2.80
C ASN A 148 4.28 -19.67 -1.72
N LEU A 149 4.05 -18.35 -1.72
CA LEU A 149 4.65 -17.42 -0.76
C LEU A 149 3.98 -17.55 0.62
N PRO A 150 4.73 -17.32 1.71
CA PRO A 150 4.17 -17.32 3.05
C PRO A 150 3.29 -16.09 3.28
N GLU A 151 2.25 -16.22 4.08
CA GLU A 151 1.39 -15.10 4.51
C GLU A 151 1.47 -14.94 6.04
N PRO A 152 1.40 -13.70 6.58
CA PRO A 152 1.30 -12.44 5.86
C PRO A 152 2.64 -11.91 5.31
N ILE A 153 2.62 -11.34 4.09
CA ILE A 153 3.72 -10.50 3.60
C ILE A 153 3.58 -9.07 4.14
N ALA A 154 4.62 -8.57 4.81
CA ALA A 154 4.77 -7.22 5.30
C ALA A 154 4.72 -6.21 4.16
N PHE A 155 4.20 -5.03 4.47
CA PHE A 155 4.31 -3.85 3.62
C PHE A 155 3.61 -3.93 2.25
N ARG A 156 3.17 -2.78 1.72
CA ARG A 156 2.44 -2.75 0.45
C ARG A 156 3.41 -2.92 -0.72
N THR A 157 4.55 -2.24 -0.69
CA THR A 157 5.49 -2.21 -1.80
C THR A 157 6.10 -3.59 -2.04
N HIS A 158 6.44 -4.35 -0.98
CA HIS A 158 6.96 -5.71 -1.09
C HIS A 158 5.97 -6.64 -1.81
N ARG A 159 4.67 -6.53 -1.48
CA ARG A 159 3.61 -7.28 -2.15
C ARG A 159 3.44 -6.90 -3.61
N GLN A 160 3.45 -5.61 -3.92
CA GLN A 160 3.39 -5.13 -5.31
C GLN A 160 4.56 -5.64 -6.15
N VAL A 161 5.75 -5.67 -5.57
CA VAL A 161 6.97 -6.17 -6.18
C VAL A 161 6.89 -7.67 -6.45
N LEU A 162 6.49 -8.46 -5.44
CA LEU A 162 6.32 -9.92 -5.58
C LEU A 162 5.24 -10.29 -6.60
N THR A 163 4.08 -9.62 -6.57
CA THR A 163 3.02 -9.81 -7.58
C THR A 163 3.51 -9.48 -8.98
N ARG A 164 4.28 -8.40 -9.15
CA ARG A 164 4.87 -8.06 -10.45
C ARG A 164 5.87 -9.12 -10.90
N LEU A 165 6.71 -9.65 -10.01
CA LEU A 165 7.67 -10.70 -10.35
C LEU A 165 6.95 -11.99 -10.77
N GLN A 166 5.91 -12.40 -10.03
CA GLN A 166 5.05 -13.53 -10.38
C GLN A 166 4.48 -13.39 -11.80
N ARG A 167 3.96 -12.21 -12.16
CA ARG A 167 3.42 -11.96 -13.52
C ARG A 167 4.48 -12.08 -14.62
N ILE A 168 5.70 -11.64 -14.36
CA ILE A 168 6.80 -11.72 -15.33
C ILE A 168 7.28 -13.17 -15.49
N ARG A 169 7.41 -13.91 -14.38
CA ARG A 169 7.97 -15.28 -14.37
C ARG A 169 6.99 -16.32 -14.90
N PHE A 170 5.72 -16.22 -14.55
CA PHE A 170 4.69 -17.18 -14.95
C PHE A 170 3.90 -16.68 -16.17
N HIS A 171 4.60 -16.14 -17.18
CA HIS A 171 3.98 -15.62 -18.40
C HIS A 171 3.17 -16.69 -19.19
N GLU A 172 3.14 -17.95 -18.73
CA GLU A 172 2.15 -19.00 -19.06
C GLU A 172 1.80 -19.89 -17.81
N LEU A 173 0.65 -19.60 -17.18
CA LEU A 173 -0.33 -20.45 -16.44
C LEU A 173 -0.08 -20.91 -14.97
N PRO A 174 -1.14 -20.80 -14.12
CA PRO A 174 -2.24 -21.77 -14.11
C PRO A 174 -3.55 -21.24 -14.72
N PRO A 175 -4.45 -22.10 -15.22
CA PRO A 175 -5.76 -21.74 -15.80
C PRO A 175 -6.73 -21.02 -14.84
N ASP A 176 -6.35 -20.86 -13.57
CA ASP A 176 -7.22 -20.36 -12.51
C ASP A 176 -6.79 -18.99 -11.93
N LEU A 177 -5.70 -18.38 -12.42
CA LEU A 177 -5.39 -16.97 -12.10
C LEU A 177 -5.97 -16.07 -13.17
N GLN A 178 -7.30 -15.96 -13.11
CA GLN A 178 -8.10 -14.95 -13.76
C GLN A 178 -7.42 -13.56 -13.66
N GLU A 179 -7.08 -12.94 -14.79
CA GLU A 179 -6.39 -11.64 -14.80
C GLU A 179 -7.30 -10.55 -14.21
N ILE A 180 -7.08 -10.21 -12.94
CA ILE A 180 -7.85 -9.17 -12.26
C ILE A 180 -7.36 -7.81 -12.76
N THR A 181 -8.17 -7.15 -13.58
CA THR A 181 -7.97 -5.79 -14.03
C THR A 181 -8.79 -4.84 -13.16
N ILE A 182 -8.15 -3.90 -12.48
CA ILE A 182 -8.85 -2.82 -11.78
C ILE A 182 -8.91 -1.59 -12.68
N ARG A 183 -10.11 -1.08 -12.93
CA ARG A 183 -10.33 0.13 -13.73
C ARG A 183 -11.48 0.97 -13.19
N ARG A 184 -11.58 2.21 -13.65
CA ARG A 184 -12.78 3.03 -13.43
C ARG A 184 -13.99 2.38 -14.10
N ALA A 185 -15.13 2.43 -13.40
CA ALA A 185 -16.41 2.02 -13.92
C ALA A 185 -16.83 2.91 -15.10
N ARG A 186 -17.46 2.29 -16.09
CA ARG A 186 -18.09 2.93 -17.24
C ARG A 186 -19.60 2.84 -17.06
N LEU A 187 -20.35 3.66 -17.78
CA LEU A 187 -21.82 3.65 -17.71
C LEU A 187 -22.42 2.27 -18.07
N GLU A 188 -21.76 1.51 -18.94
CA GLU A 188 -22.15 0.14 -19.32
C GLU A 188 -22.02 -0.89 -18.18
N ASP A 189 -21.20 -0.61 -17.15
CA ASP A 189 -21.00 -1.52 -16.01
C ASP A 189 -22.14 -1.47 -14.98
N GLU A 190 -23.07 -0.51 -15.11
CA GLU A 190 -24.13 -0.20 -14.13
C GLU A 190 -24.88 -1.44 -13.64
N ALA A 191 -25.36 -2.28 -14.56
CA ALA A 191 -26.18 -3.44 -14.22
C ALA A 191 -25.42 -4.40 -13.30
N HIS A 192 -24.16 -4.68 -13.61
CA HIS A 192 -23.30 -5.58 -12.83
C HIS A 192 -22.94 -4.97 -11.47
N ILE A 193 -22.67 -3.66 -11.41
CA ILE A 193 -22.39 -2.96 -10.15
C ILE A 193 -23.60 -3.04 -9.22
N LEU A 194 -24.82 -2.88 -9.73
CA LEU A 194 -26.03 -2.98 -8.91
C LEU A 194 -26.29 -4.40 -8.40
N GLU A 195 -26.02 -5.42 -9.22
CA GLU A 195 -26.10 -6.82 -8.77
C GLU A 195 -25.12 -7.08 -7.62
N LEU A 196 -23.88 -6.61 -7.76
CA LEU A 196 -22.87 -6.72 -6.70
C LEU A 196 -23.23 -5.87 -5.47
N LEU A 197 -23.83 -4.69 -5.65
CA LEU A 197 -24.26 -3.81 -4.55
C LEU A 197 -25.27 -4.52 -3.65
N SER A 198 -26.18 -5.30 -4.22
CA SER A 198 -27.15 -6.12 -3.48
C SER A 198 -26.52 -7.22 -2.63
N LEU A 199 -25.25 -7.57 -2.85
CA LEU A 199 -24.52 -8.52 -2.00
C LEU A 199 -24.10 -7.93 -0.66
N ILE A 200 -24.08 -6.59 -0.53
CA ILE A 200 -23.77 -5.92 0.73
C ILE A 200 -24.99 -6.07 1.66
N PRO A 201 -24.86 -6.62 2.88
CA PRO A 201 -26.02 -6.93 3.73
C PRO A 201 -26.95 -5.74 4.01
N SER A 202 -26.41 -4.52 4.14
CA SER A 202 -27.20 -3.30 4.32
C SER A 202 -28.02 -2.91 3.08
N ASN A 203 -27.64 -3.41 1.91
CA ASN A 203 -28.21 -3.07 0.60
C ASN A 203 -29.02 -4.24 0.00
N ALA A 204 -29.05 -5.40 0.66
CA ALA A 204 -29.75 -6.60 0.18
C ALA A 204 -31.27 -6.43 0.06
N ARG A 205 -31.86 -5.39 0.66
CA ARG A 205 -33.31 -5.11 0.64
C ARG A 205 -33.65 -3.72 0.08
N LEU A 206 -32.80 -3.17 -0.78
CA LEU A 206 -33.10 -1.90 -1.44
C LEU A 206 -34.44 -1.99 -2.18
N SER A 207 -35.34 -1.05 -1.90
CA SER A 207 -36.58 -0.87 -2.64
C SER A 207 -36.29 -0.45 -4.10
N ALA A 208 -37.28 -0.59 -4.98
CA ALA A 208 -37.15 -0.17 -6.38
C ALA A 208 -36.74 1.32 -6.51
N GLN A 209 -37.26 2.17 -5.61
CA GLN A 209 -36.95 3.61 -5.57
C GLN A 209 -35.51 3.88 -5.10
N GLU A 210 -35.00 3.12 -4.13
CA GLU A 210 -33.61 3.24 -3.67
C GLU A 210 -32.63 2.76 -4.73
N ARG A 211 -32.98 1.70 -5.47
CA ARG A 211 -32.21 1.19 -6.60
C ARG A 211 -32.14 2.20 -7.74
N GLU A 212 -33.26 2.84 -8.08
CA GLU A 212 -33.29 3.93 -9.07
C GLU A 212 -32.46 5.14 -8.61
N THR A 213 -32.46 5.43 -7.32
CA THR A 213 -31.62 6.49 -6.74
C THR A 213 -30.12 6.13 -6.81
N ALA A 214 -29.75 4.87 -6.59
CA ALA A 214 -28.37 4.39 -6.75
C ALA A 214 -27.90 4.51 -8.21
N ILE A 215 -28.74 4.14 -9.18
CA ILE A 215 -28.50 4.34 -10.62
C ILE A 215 -28.24 5.81 -10.92
N ARG A 216 -29.13 6.69 -10.44
CA ARG A 216 -28.99 8.13 -10.66
C ARG A 216 -27.67 8.66 -10.08
N ARG A 217 -27.30 8.25 -8.87
CA ARG A 217 -26.01 8.64 -8.26
C ARG A 217 -24.80 8.14 -9.05
N PHE A 218 -24.83 6.91 -9.55
CA PHE A 218 -23.77 6.36 -10.40
C PHE A 218 -23.59 7.16 -11.70
N ARG A 219 -24.71 7.57 -12.33
CA ARG A 219 -24.69 8.34 -13.59
C ARG A 219 -24.34 9.81 -13.44
N GLU A 220 -24.78 10.45 -12.37
CA GLU A 220 -24.80 11.92 -12.25
C GLU A 220 -23.74 12.49 -11.28
N SER A 221 -23.12 11.66 -10.43
CA SER A 221 -22.30 12.19 -9.34
C SER A 221 -20.85 12.51 -9.77
N LEU A 222 -20.49 13.80 -9.69
CA LEU A 222 -19.11 14.28 -9.77
C LEU A 222 -18.27 13.94 -8.51
N ALA A 223 -18.92 13.46 -7.44
CA ALA A 223 -18.31 13.27 -6.12
C ALA A 223 -18.01 11.80 -5.77
N ILE A 224 -18.62 10.85 -6.48
CA ILE A 224 -18.44 9.41 -6.27
C ILE A 224 -17.65 8.84 -7.44
N GLU A 225 -16.53 8.18 -7.15
CA GLU A 225 -15.74 7.43 -8.12
C GLU A 225 -15.93 5.93 -7.85
N VAL A 226 -16.30 5.17 -8.89
CA VAL A 226 -16.45 3.71 -8.77
C VAL A 226 -15.34 3.02 -9.53
N LEU A 227 -14.67 2.10 -8.84
CA LEU A 227 -13.70 1.18 -9.40
C LEU A 227 -14.35 -0.19 -9.56
N VAL A 228 -14.05 -0.88 -10.64
CA VAL A 228 -14.49 -2.26 -10.89
C VAL A 228 -13.29 -3.19 -11.02
N ALA A 229 -13.45 -4.40 -10.51
CA ALA A 229 -12.56 -5.51 -10.76
C ALA A 229 -13.15 -6.35 -11.89
N GLU A 230 -12.42 -6.42 -12.99
CA GLU A 230 -12.77 -7.18 -14.18
C GLU A 230 -11.88 -8.41 -14.27
N VAL A 231 -12.51 -9.55 -14.54
CA VAL A 231 -11.90 -10.87 -14.69
C VAL A 231 -12.57 -11.54 -15.88
N ASP A 232 -11.80 -11.98 -16.88
CA ASP A 232 -12.33 -12.57 -18.12
C ASP A 232 -13.43 -11.71 -18.78
N ARG A 233 -13.26 -10.38 -18.77
CA ARG A 233 -14.25 -9.39 -19.24
C ARG A 233 -15.56 -9.33 -18.47
N ARG A 234 -15.63 -9.97 -17.31
CA ARG A 234 -16.76 -9.91 -16.37
C ARG A 234 -16.41 -9.07 -15.16
N ILE A 235 -17.32 -8.20 -14.74
CA ILE A 235 -17.18 -7.47 -13.48
C ILE A 235 -17.50 -8.42 -12.33
N VAL A 236 -16.51 -8.67 -11.48
CA VAL A 236 -16.59 -9.60 -10.34
C VAL A 236 -16.43 -8.90 -9.00
N GLY A 237 -16.18 -7.59 -9.01
CA GLY A 237 -16.13 -6.78 -7.79
C GLY A 237 -16.22 -5.30 -8.12
N PHE A 238 -16.59 -4.49 -7.13
CA PHE A 238 -16.54 -3.04 -7.23
C PHE A 238 -16.20 -2.41 -5.88
N LEU A 239 -15.75 -1.16 -5.96
CA LEU A 239 -15.51 -0.30 -4.81
C LEU A 239 -15.91 1.13 -5.16
N ALA A 240 -16.72 1.75 -4.31
CA ALA A 240 -17.13 3.15 -4.45
C ALA A 240 -16.36 4.06 -3.48
N LEU A 241 -15.91 5.21 -3.98
CA LEU A 241 -15.16 6.23 -3.26
C LEU A 241 -15.87 7.57 -3.30
N SER A 242 -16.06 8.19 -2.13
CA SER A 242 -16.42 9.59 -2.01
C SER A 242 -15.22 10.44 -1.64
N PHE A 243 -15.10 11.61 -2.28
CA PHE A 243 -14.09 12.61 -1.94
C PHE A 243 -14.73 13.75 -1.16
N ILE A 244 -14.20 14.04 0.02
CA ILE A 244 -14.75 14.99 0.99
C ILE A 244 -13.75 16.16 1.13
N PRO A 245 -14.01 17.31 0.49
CA PRO A 245 -13.24 18.52 0.73
C PRO A 245 -13.43 18.99 2.18
N VAL A 246 -12.32 19.33 2.83
CA VAL A 246 -12.30 19.96 4.16
C VAL A 246 -11.40 21.19 4.11
N LEU A 247 -11.52 22.08 5.10
CA LEU A 247 -10.69 23.30 5.14
C LEU A 247 -9.18 23.00 5.14
N SER A 248 -8.77 21.84 5.66
CA SER A 248 -7.38 21.40 5.73
C SER A 248 -6.90 20.55 4.54
N GLY A 249 -7.73 20.35 3.51
CA GLY A 249 -7.36 19.57 2.32
C GLY A 249 -8.47 18.62 1.86
N LEU A 250 -8.07 17.43 1.41
CA LEU A 250 -8.99 16.43 0.88
C LEU A 250 -8.94 15.15 1.73
N ARG A 251 -10.11 14.53 1.91
CA ARG A 251 -10.27 13.20 2.51
C ARG A 251 -11.01 12.30 1.53
N ALA A 252 -10.78 11.00 1.61
CA ALA A 252 -11.50 9.99 0.83
C ALA A 252 -12.23 9.01 1.77
N LEU A 253 -13.36 8.50 1.33
CA LEU A 253 -14.18 7.52 2.05
C LEU A 253 -14.50 6.35 1.12
N ILE A 254 -14.24 5.11 1.54
CA ILE A 254 -14.78 3.92 0.90
C ILE A 254 -16.23 3.79 1.37
N ASP A 255 -17.17 4.01 0.44
CA ASP A 255 -18.61 3.97 0.73
C ASP A 255 -19.14 2.54 0.71
N ASP A 256 -18.80 1.81 -0.35
CA ASP A 256 -19.28 0.46 -0.63
C ASP A 256 -18.14 -0.37 -1.24
N VAL A 257 -18.06 -1.64 -0.85
CA VAL A 257 -17.22 -2.64 -1.51
C VAL A 257 -17.97 -3.96 -1.59
N ALA A 258 -17.90 -4.62 -2.73
CA ALA A 258 -18.37 -5.99 -2.86
C ALA A 258 -17.52 -6.78 -3.85
N VAL A 259 -17.38 -8.07 -3.57
CA VAL A 259 -16.78 -9.06 -4.47
C VAL A 259 -17.76 -10.22 -4.59
N ASP A 260 -17.97 -10.67 -5.82
CA ASP A 260 -18.76 -11.84 -6.16
C ASP A 260 -18.33 -13.02 -5.26
N PRO A 261 -19.26 -13.71 -4.55
CA PRO A 261 -18.92 -14.78 -3.64
C PRO A 261 -18.08 -15.89 -4.26
N THR A 262 -18.26 -16.16 -5.55
CA THR A 262 -17.54 -17.20 -6.29
C THR A 262 -16.08 -16.84 -6.57
N CYS A 263 -15.75 -15.54 -6.54
CA CYS A 263 -14.40 -15.03 -6.77
C CYS A 263 -13.71 -14.52 -5.49
N ARG A 264 -14.29 -14.77 -4.30
CA ARG A 264 -13.69 -14.34 -3.02
C ARG A 264 -12.41 -15.11 -2.71
N ARG A 265 -11.58 -14.51 -1.85
CA ARG A 265 -10.26 -15.05 -1.41
C ARG A 265 -9.23 -15.23 -2.54
N GLN A 266 -9.48 -14.65 -3.72
CA GLN A 266 -8.55 -14.59 -4.84
C GLN A 266 -7.81 -13.25 -4.93
N GLY A 267 -7.80 -12.45 -3.85
CA GLY A 267 -7.11 -11.16 -3.82
C GLY A 267 -7.87 -9.97 -4.44
N ILE A 268 -9.05 -10.17 -5.06
CA ILE A 268 -9.83 -9.10 -5.70
C ILE A 268 -10.13 -7.92 -4.77
N GLY A 269 -10.63 -8.20 -3.56
CA GLY A 269 -10.95 -7.15 -2.59
C GLY A 269 -9.73 -6.32 -2.21
N ARG A 270 -8.59 -6.99 -2.01
CA ARG A 270 -7.31 -6.34 -1.72
C ARG A 270 -6.88 -5.44 -2.88
N ALA A 271 -6.97 -5.93 -4.11
CA ALA A 271 -6.64 -5.16 -5.31
C ALA A 271 -7.53 -3.91 -5.46
N LEU A 272 -8.83 -4.02 -5.18
CA LEU A 272 -9.75 -2.87 -5.16
C LEU A 272 -9.35 -1.83 -4.11
N VAL A 273 -9.02 -2.25 -2.88
CA VAL A 273 -8.59 -1.35 -1.81
C VAL A 273 -7.24 -0.70 -2.13
N GLU A 274 -6.29 -1.43 -2.69
CA GLU A 274 -4.99 -0.87 -3.11
C GLU A 274 -5.17 0.18 -4.23
N ALA A 275 -6.03 -0.09 -5.21
CA ALA A 275 -6.36 0.89 -6.23
C ALA A 275 -7.07 2.12 -5.65
N ALA A 276 -7.92 1.94 -4.64
CA ALA A 276 -8.58 3.03 -3.93
C ALA A 276 -7.59 3.93 -3.19
N ILE A 277 -6.58 3.35 -2.51
CA ILE A 277 -5.48 4.08 -1.87
C ILE A 277 -4.71 4.90 -2.92
N GLN A 278 -4.40 4.30 -4.07
CA GLN A 278 -3.71 5.01 -5.16
C GLN A 278 -4.54 6.18 -5.70
N GLN A 279 -5.83 6.00 -5.96
CA GLN A 279 -6.70 7.09 -6.42
C GLN A 279 -6.81 8.20 -5.37
N ALA A 280 -6.95 7.85 -4.08
CA ALA A 280 -6.97 8.82 -3.00
C ALA A 280 -5.68 9.64 -2.93
N SER A 281 -4.52 8.97 -3.01
CA SER A 281 -3.22 9.61 -3.01
C SER A 281 -3.00 10.52 -4.23
N GLN A 282 -3.37 10.07 -5.43
CA GLN A 282 -3.26 10.85 -6.67
C GLN A 282 -4.08 12.15 -6.63
N ARG A 283 -5.24 12.14 -5.97
CA ARG A 283 -6.07 13.34 -5.77
C ARG A 283 -5.62 14.21 -4.59
N GLY A 284 -4.52 13.85 -3.91
CA GLY A 284 -4.01 14.59 -2.76
C GLY A 284 -4.84 14.42 -1.49
N ALA A 285 -5.63 13.35 -1.38
CA ALA A 285 -6.31 13.03 -0.14
C ALA A 285 -5.28 12.64 0.93
N THR A 286 -5.42 13.24 2.11
CA THR A 286 -4.50 13.03 3.24
C THR A 286 -4.89 11.82 4.09
N HIS A 287 -6.16 11.40 4.00
CA HIS A 287 -6.73 10.30 4.77
C HIS A 287 -7.73 9.54 3.90
N LEU A 288 -7.73 8.21 4.01
CA LEU A 288 -8.73 7.31 3.46
C LEU A 288 -9.46 6.63 4.61
N PHE A 289 -10.78 6.75 4.66
CA PHE A 289 -11.61 6.17 5.71
C PHE A 289 -12.48 5.04 5.16
N VAL A 290 -12.94 4.17 6.05
CA VAL A 290 -13.99 3.19 5.79
C VAL A 290 -14.80 2.97 7.06
N ASP A 291 -16.13 2.86 6.93
CA ASP A 291 -17.00 2.53 8.05
C ASP A 291 -17.09 1.01 8.25
N THR A 292 -16.27 0.48 9.17
CA THR A 292 -16.27 -0.95 9.50
C THR A 292 -17.33 -1.34 10.53
N SER A 293 -18.14 -0.39 11.02
CA SER A 293 -19.19 -0.69 12.01
C SER A 293 -20.34 -1.50 11.38
N ARG A 294 -20.54 -1.33 10.08
CA ARG A 294 -21.57 -2.00 9.28
C ARG A 294 -21.15 -3.36 8.73
N GLY A 295 -19.87 -3.71 8.84
CA GLY A 295 -19.31 -4.99 8.38
C GLY A 295 -19.32 -6.08 9.45
N ASP A 296 -19.26 -7.32 9.00
CA ASP A 296 -19.03 -8.50 9.84
C ASP A 296 -17.55 -8.59 10.30
N GLU A 297 -17.23 -9.59 11.11
CA GLU A 297 -15.87 -9.79 11.63
C GLU A 297 -14.85 -10.02 10.52
N VAL A 298 -15.27 -10.70 9.44
CA VAL A 298 -14.45 -10.96 8.25
C VAL A 298 -14.09 -9.65 7.54
N ALA A 299 -15.05 -8.75 7.35
CA ALA A 299 -14.80 -7.44 6.75
C ALA A 299 -13.83 -6.60 7.61
N ARG A 300 -13.96 -6.64 8.95
CA ARG A 300 -13.07 -5.91 9.86
C ARG A 300 -11.63 -6.43 9.80
N GLU A 301 -11.45 -7.74 9.75
CA GLU A 301 -10.13 -8.35 9.60
C GLU A 301 -9.50 -8.01 8.24
N PHE A 302 -10.29 -8.07 7.17
CA PHE A 302 -9.87 -7.67 5.83
C PHE A 302 -9.36 -6.22 5.76
N TYR A 303 -10.08 -5.26 6.33
CA TYR A 303 -9.62 -3.87 6.36
C TYR A 303 -8.40 -3.67 7.25
N ARG A 304 -8.31 -4.36 8.40
CA ARG A 304 -7.12 -4.31 9.25
C ARG A 304 -5.88 -4.84 8.53
N ALA A 305 -6.00 -5.95 7.80
CA ALA A 305 -4.93 -6.51 6.98
C ALA A 305 -4.51 -5.58 5.83
N SER A 306 -5.41 -4.70 5.39
CA SER A 306 -5.16 -3.66 4.38
C SER A 306 -4.54 -2.38 4.96
N GLY A 307 -4.26 -2.33 6.27
CA GLY A 307 -3.60 -1.21 6.94
C GLY A 307 -4.54 -0.17 7.55
N PHE A 308 -5.85 -0.43 7.61
CA PHE A 308 -6.79 0.45 8.31
C PHE A 308 -6.72 0.22 9.83
N GLU A 309 -6.62 1.32 10.57
CA GLU A 309 -6.67 1.32 12.03
C GLU A 309 -8.13 1.23 12.53
N ALA A 310 -8.31 0.67 13.73
CA ALA A 310 -9.61 0.58 14.36
C ALA A 310 -10.01 1.94 14.96
N GLY A 311 -11.22 2.41 14.63
CA GLY A 311 -11.78 3.68 15.13
C GLY A 311 -11.47 4.85 14.22
N GLY A 312 -12.50 5.47 13.64
CA GLY A 312 -12.32 6.61 12.74
C GLY A 312 -13.61 7.25 12.24
N ILE A 313 -14.72 6.49 12.19
CA ILE A 313 -16.03 7.02 11.83
C ILE A 313 -17.05 6.57 12.89
N ALA A 314 -17.63 7.53 13.59
CA ALA A 314 -18.73 7.32 14.52
C ALA A 314 -20.04 7.82 13.87
N PRO A 315 -20.94 6.92 13.43
CA PRO A 315 -22.18 7.35 12.82
C PRO A 315 -23.19 7.79 13.89
N LEU A 316 -23.85 8.94 13.65
CA LEU A 316 -25.09 9.33 14.32
C LEU A 316 -26.22 9.30 13.29
N ARG A 317 -27.26 8.49 13.51
CA ARG A 317 -28.47 8.54 12.67
C ARG A 317 -29.29 9.76 13.04
N ILE A 318 -29.50 10.64 12.07
CA ILE A 318 -30.28 11.88 12.23
C ILE A 318 -31.76 11.62 11.90
N ARG A 319 -32.06 10.59 11.11
CA ARG A 319 -33.40 10.12 10.75
C ARG A 319 -33.39 8.60 10.65
#